data_AF-X1HK77-F1
#
_entry.id   AF-X1HK77-F1
#
_cell.length_a   1.000
_cell.length_b   1.000
_cell.length_c   1.000
_cell.angle_alpha   90.00
_cell.angle_beta   90.00
_cell.angle_gamma   90.00
#
_symmetry.space_group_name_H-M   'P 1'
#
loop_
_entity.id
_entity.type
_entity.pdbx_description
1 polymer ?
#
loop_
_entity_poly.entity_id
_entity_poly.type
_entity_poly.pdbx_seq_one_letter_code
_entity_poly.pdbx_strand_id
1 'polypeptide(L)'
;MGLQRLTTSQVQTLYRRGLISESDLRYYLSEIGWSRIDSPVIQELGWVMPNAMLLVQGDLMQARDTDEIIRDISIADINPKYAQKYYDAILTKPASSDLVAYELRRDPTLSNLPAQLRQIGIHPDYFDTYKTLAYPIPPVADIITMAVREAFTPDIAKRFGQYEDYPPDFEHWTLRKGLSKEWSMRYWAAHWSLPSAQQGFEMLHRGAINPTELNMLLRALDVMPFWRDKL
;
A
#
# COMPACT_ATOMS: atom_id res chain seq x y z
N MET A 1 -23.48 60.03 30.67
CA MET A 1 -23.03 59.09 29.62
C MET A 1 -22.82 57.73 30.28
N GLY A 2 -23.40 56.66 29.76
CA GLY A 2 -23.17 55.31 30.31
C GLY A 2 -21.77 54.81 29.93
N LEU A 3 -21.02 54.30 30.91
CA LEU A 3 -19.75 53.63 30.65
C LEU A 3 -19.99 52.34 29.85
N GLN A 4 -19.07 52.00 28.94
CA GLN A 4 -19.12 50.72 28.25
C GLN A 4 -18.80 49.58 29.24
N ARG A 5 -19.42 48.43 29.03
CA ARG A 5 -19.16 47.20 29.79
C ARG A 5 -18.41 46.20 28.91
N LEU A 6 -17.60 45.35 29.53
CA LEU A 6 -16.98 44.22 28.85
C LEU A 6 -18.06 43.25 28.34
N THR A 7 -17.82 42.64 27.18
CA THR A 7 -18.70 41.60 26.63
C THR A 7 -18.34 40.22 27.21
N THR A 8 -19.25 39.25 27.12
CA THR A 8 -18.98 37.85 27.53
C THR A 8 -17.67 37.32 26.94
N SER A 9 -17.45 37.54 25.64
CA SER A 9 -16.23 37.10 24.93
C SER A 9 -14.97 37.80 25.44
N GLN A 10 -15.05 39.10 25.76
CA GLN A 10 -13.91 39.84 26.33
C GLN A 10 -13.56 39.31 27.72
N VAL A 11 -14.54 39.11 28.59
CA VAL A 11 -14.32 38.59 29.95
C VAL A 11 -13.74 37.18 29.91
N GLN A 12 -14.31 36.27 29.10
CA GLN A 12 -13.76 34.93 28.92
C GLN A 12 -12.32 34.98 28.37
N THR A 13 -12.03 35.89 27.43
CA THR A 13 -10.67 36.06 26.88
C THR A 13 -9.68 36.55 27.93
N LEU A 14 -10.06 37.49 28.79
CA LEU A 14 -9.24 37.95 29.91
C LEU A 14 -8.95 36.79 30.88
N TYR A 15 -9.96 35.98 31.19
CA TYR A 15 -9.82 34.81 32.06
C TYR A 15 -8.90 33.74 31.46
N ARG A 16 -9.11 33.34 30.20
CA ARG A 16 -8.25 32.35 29.52
C ARG A 16 -6.79 32.79 29.41
N ARG A 17 -6.53 34.11 29.39
CA ARG A 17 -5.18 34.69 29.37
C ARG A 17 -4.57 34.87 30.76
N GLY A 18 -5.29 34.48 31.83
CA GLY A 18 -4.83 34.61 33.22
C GLY A 18 -4.75 36.06 33.72
N LEU A 19 -5.46 37.00 33.06
CA LEU A 19 -5.43 38.42 33.43
C LEU A 19 -6.42 38.78 34.54
N ILE A 20 -7.39 37.91 34.79
CA ILE A 20 -8.40 38.03 35.84
C ILE A 20 -8.60 36.67 36.51
N SER A 21 -9.01 36.66 37.77
CA SER A 21 -9.32 35.44 38.50
C SER A 21 -10.67 34.84 38.10
N GLU A 22 -10.95 33.60 38.53
CA GLU A 22 -12.27 32.98 38.36
C GLU A 22 -13.37 33.73 39.15
N SER A 23 -13.03 34.32 40.31
CA SER A 23 -13.94 35.22 41.04
C SER A 23 -14.26 36.48 40.23
N ASP A 24 -13.26 37.08 39.58
CA ASP A 24 -13.47 38.27 38.73
C ASP A 24 -14.32 37.92 37.50
N LEU A 25 -14.07 36.76 36.86
CA LEU A 25 -14.89 36.24 35.77
C LEU A 25 -16.37 36.14 36.19
N ARG A 26 -16.66 35.48 37.32
CA ARG A 26 -18.03 35.34 37.85
C ARG A 26 -18.67 36.69 38.15
N TYR A 27 -17.92 37.63 38.73
CA TYR A 27 -18.39 38.99 38.97
C TYR A 27 -18.77 39.69 37.66
N TYR A 28 -17.87 39.73 36.68
CA TYR A 28 -18.13 40.38 35.39
C TYR A 28 -19.25 39.71 34.60
N LEU A 29 -19.37 38.37 34.62
CA LEU A 29 -20.48 37.66 33.98
C LEU A 29 -21.82 38.01 34.65
N SER A 30 -21.84 38.18 35.97
CA SER A 30 -23.05 38.62 36.69
C SER A 30 -23.45 40.06 36.34
N GLU A 31 -22.48 40.97 36.20
CA GLU A 31 -22.69 42.35 35.75
C GLU A 31 -23.19 42.44 34.30
N ILE A 32 -22.84 41.44 33.47
CA ILE A 32 -23.35 41.31 32.09
C ILE A 32 -24.80 40.78 32.09
N GLY A 33 -25.18 39.98 33.09
CA GLY A 33 -26.53 39.44 33.24
C GLY A 33 -26.64 37.91 33.24
N TRP A 34 -25.51 37.19 33.26
CA TRP A 34 -25.52 35.74 33.43
C TRP A 34 -25.85 35.36 34.87
N SER A 35 -26.72 34.37 35.04
CA SER A 35 -27.04 33.85 36.36
C SER A 35 -25.84 33.10 36.95
N ARG A 36 -25.84 32.90 38.27
CA ARG A 36 -24.86 32.03 38.94
C ARG A 36 -24.93 30.59 38.46
N ILE A 37 -26.09 30.16 37.96
CA ILE A 37 -26.34 28.80 37.45
C ILE A 37 -25.72 28.64 36.05
N ASP A 38 -25.83 29.66 35.19
CA ASP A 38 -25.33 29.60 33.81
C ASP A 38 -23.85 29.98 33.70
N SER A 39 -23.33 30.75 34.66
CA SER A 39 -21.94 31.23 34.63
C SER A 39 -20.90 30.11 34.39
N PRO A 40 -21.01 28.90 34.99
CA PRO A 40 -20.07 27.81 34.72
C PRO A 40 -20.15 27.27 33.28
N VAL A 41 -21.35 27.10 32.72
CA VAL A 41 -21.49 26.59 31.35
C VAL A 41 -21.08 27.65 30.32
N ILE A 42 -21.32 28.93 30.60
CA ILE A 42 -20.81 30.03 29.79
C ILE A 42 -19.29 30.13 29.88
N GLN A 43 -18.71 29.91 31.05
CA GLN A 43 -17.25 29.81 31.18
C GLN A 43 -16.70 28.68 30.29
N GLU A 44 -17.33 27.51 30.29
CA GLU A 44 -16.91 26.35 29.49
C GLU A 44 -16.94 26.64 27.99
N LEU A 45 -18.01 27.28 27.49
CA LEU A 45 -18.10 27.75 26.09
C LEU A 45 -16.99 28.74 25.70
N GLY A 46 -16.26 29.28 26.67
CA GLY A 46 -15.11 30.13 26.42
C GLY A 46 -13.90 29.34 25.90
N TRP A 47 -13.77 28.05 26.20
CA TRP A 47 -12.63 27.26 25.77
C TRP A 47 -12.71 26.88 24.29
N VAL A 48 -11.55 26.81 23.64
CA VAL A 48 -11.47 26.26 22.29
C VAL A 48 -11.31 24.75 22.42
N MET A 49 -12.23 24.01 21.84
CA MET A 49 -12.12 22.57 21.71
C MET A 49 -11.14 22.22 20.59
N PRO A 50 -10.20 21.27 20.79
CA PRO A 50 -9.45 20.72 19.68
C PRO A 50 -10.42 20.10 18.67
N ASN A 51 -10.11 20.20 17.38
CA ASN A 51 -10.95 19.53 16.38
C ASN A 51 -10.95 18.01 16.63
N ALA A 52 -12.04 17.34 16.24
CA ALA A 52 -12.23 15.92 16.52
C ALA A 52 -11.09 15.03 16.02
N MET A 53 -10.42 15.39 14.92
CA MET A 53 -9.28 14.61 14.41
C MET A 53 -8.08 14.69 15.37
N LEU A 54 -7.76 15.88 15.90
CA LEU A 54 -6.68 16.03 16.87
C LEU A 54 -6.98 15.34 18.20
N LEU A 55 -8.22 15.39 18.68
CA LEU A 55 -8.63 14.61 19.85
C LEU A 55 -8.39 13.12 19.62
N VAL A 56 -8.91 12.59 18.51
CA VAL A 56 -8.75 11.16 18.19
C VAL A 56 -7.28 10.76 18.09
N GLN A 57 -6.41 11.59 17.49
CA GLN A 57 -4.97 11.31 17.46
C GLN A 57 -4.35 11.29 18.86
N GLY A 58 -4.74 12.21 19.74
CA GLY A 58 -4.33 12.23 21.14
C GLY A 58 -4.81 11.00 21.92
N ASP A 59 -6.06 10.59 21.72
CA ASP A 59 -6.67 9.46 22.40
C ASP A 59 -6.04 8.13 21.94
N LEU A 60 -5.79 7.98 20.63
CA LEU A 60 -5.07 6.85 20.07
C LEU A 60 -3.64 6.74 20.64
N MET A 61 -2.92 7.86 20.70
CA MET A 61 -1.58 7.91 21.30
C MET A 61 -1.59 7.51 22.79
N GLN A 62 -2.65 7.87 23.50
CA GLN A 62 -2.84 7.53 24.92
C GLN A 62 -3.43 6.13 25.14
N ALA A 63 -3.66 5.36 24.07
CA ALA A 63 -4.30 4.04 24.12
C ALA A 63 -5.66 4.06 24.86
N ARG A 64 -6.46 5.11 24.62
CA ARG A 64 -7.84 5.18 25.13
C ARG A 64 -8.72 4.13 24.47
N ASP A 65 -9.78 3.76 25.18
CA ASP A 65 -10.77 2.83 24.66
C ASP A 65 -11.60 3.47 23.54
N THR A 66 -12.04 2.66 22.57
CA THR A 66 -12.83 3.11 21.43
C THR A 66 -14.10 3.87 21.84
N ASP A 67 -14.77 3.45 22.91
CA ASP A 67 -15.97 4.14 23.39
C ASP A 67 -15.65 5.53 23.94
N GLU A 68 -14.46 5.72 24.52
CA GLU A 68 -13.95 7.03 24.96
C GLU A 68 -13.68 7.94 23.75
N ILE A 69 -12.98 7.42 22.74
CA ILE A 69 -12.69 8.15 21.50
C ILE A 69 -13.98 8.62 20.81
N ILE A 70 -15.00 7.77 20.74
CA ILE A 70 -16.30 8.11 20.12
C ILE A 70 -17.04 9.21 20.89
N ARG A 71 -16.94 9.20 22.23
CA ARG A 71 -17.50 10.28 23.07
C ARG A 71 -16.75 11.59 22.82
N ASP A 72 -15.42 11.54 22.76
CA ASP A 72 -14.58 12.73 22.60
C ASP A 72 -14.74 13.37 21.20
N ILE A 73 -14.95 12.56 20.16
CA ILE A 73 -15.38 13.03 18.83
C ILE A 73 -16.66 13.88 18.95
N SER A 74 -17.62 13.45 19.77
CA SER A 74 -18.89 14.15 19.94
C SER A 74 -18.76 15.44 20.74
N ILE A 75 -17.86 15.45 21.73
CA ILE A 75 -17.48 16.64 22.50
C ILE A 75 -16.79 17.68 21.60
N ALA A 76 -16.07 17.25 20.56
CA ALA A 76 -15.49 18.11 19.53
C ALA A 76 -16.45 18.41 18.35
N ASP A 77 -17.72 18.68 18.67
CA ASP A 77 -18.75 19.21 17.77
C ASP A 77 -19.20 18.30 16.62
N ILE A 78 -18.75 17.03 16.55
CA ILE A 78 -19.33 16.06 15.61
C ILE A 78 -20.64 15.53 16.20
N ASN A 79 -21.72 15.57 15.42
CA ASN A 79 -23.00 15.03 15.89
C ASN A 79 -22.83 13.55 16.33
N PRO A 80 -23.30 13.16 17.53
CA PRO A 80 -23.14 11.79 18.04
C PRO A 80 -23.61 10.69 17.09
N LYS A 81 -24.64 10.97 16.27
CA LYS A 81 -25.13 10.06 15.22
C LYS A 81 -24.05 9.67 14.20
N TYR A 82 -23.07 10.53 13.98
CA TYR A 82 -22.00 10.35 13.00
C TYR A 82 -20.64 10.07 13.63
N ALA A 83 -20.52 10.05 14.95
CA ALA A 83 -19.22 9.89 15.63
C ALA A 83 -18.51 8.58 15.26
N GLN A 84 -19.23 7.45 15.24
CA GLN A 84 -18.68 6.17 14.77
C GLN A 84 -18.22 6.26 13.31
N LYS A 85 -19.05 6.83 12.43
CA LYS A 85 -18.71 6.98 11.00
C LYS A 85 -17.48 7.87 10.82
N TYR A 86 -17.36 8.92 11.63
CA TYR A 86 -16.20 9.80 11.63
C TYR A 86 -14.94 9.01 12.03
N TYR A 87 -15.00 8.28 13.16
CA TYR A 87 -13.92 7.41 13.63
C TYR A 87 -13.45 6.45 12.53
N ASP A 88 -14.36 5.66 11.96
CA ASP A 88 -14.05 4.71 10.89
C ASP A 88 -13.46 5.41 9.65
N ALA A 89 -13.91 6.62 9.33
CA ALA A 89 -13.46 7.40 8.19
C ALA A 89 -12.06 8.01 8.36
N ILE A 90 -11.61 8.30 9.59
CA ILE A 90 -10.29 8.91 9.82
C ILE A 90 -9.19 7.90 10.15
N LEU A 91 -9.53 6.69 10.60
CA LEU A 91 -8.53 5.66 10.84
C LEU A 91 -7.77 5.31 9.56
N THR A 92 -6.48 4.99 9.69
CA THR A 92 -5.67 4.61 8.54
C THR A 92 -6.22 3.35 7.87
N LYS A 93 -6.33 3.39 6.54
CA LYS A 93 -6.67 2.23 5.71
C LYS A 93 -5.38 1.61 5.17
N PRO A 94 -5.37 0.29 4.86
CA PRO A 94 -4.25 -0.32 4.17
C PRO A 94 -3.93 0.40 2.86
N ALA A 95 -2.64 0.43 2.48
CA ALA A 95 -2.26 0.96 1.18
C ALA A 95 -2.87 0.09 0.07
N SER A 96 -3.16 0.69 -1.08
CA SER A 96 -3.73 -0.05 -2.23
C SER A 96 -2.80 -1.18 -2.69
N SER A 97 -1.47 -1.00 -2.61
CA SER A 97 -0.48 -2.04 -2.89
C SER A 97 -0.56 -3.22 -1.92
N ASP A 98 -0.85 -2.96 -0.64
CA ASP A 98 -0.99 -4.02 0.37
C ASP A 98 -2.25 -4.84 0.14
N LEU A 99 -3.34 -4.20 -0.26
CA LEU A 99 -4.58 -4.88 -0.66
C LEU A 99 -4.37 -5.77 -1.89
N VAL A 100 -3.65 -5.27 -2.91
CA VAL A 100 -3.28 -6.06 -4.08
C VAL A 100 -2.47 -7.29 -3.66
N ALA A 101 -1.42 -7.10 -2.87
CA ALA A 101 -0.57 -8.22 -2.41
C ALA A 101 -1.32 -9.19 -1.49
N TYR A 102 -2.22 -8.69 -0.64
CA TYR A 102 -3.07 -9.50 0.23
C TYR A 102 -4.02 -10.37 -0.59
N GLU A 103 -4.68 -9.77 -1.58
CA GLU A 103 -5.63 -10.48 -2.42
C GLU A 103 -4.91 -11.52 -3.29
N LEU A 104 -3.79 -11.18 -3.94
CA LEU A 104 -2.96 -12.15 -4.68
C LEU A 104 -2.62 -13.40 -3.85
N ARG A 105 -2.28 -13.22 -2.56
CA ARG A 105 -1.97 -14.33 -1.66
C ARG A 105 -3.17 -15.20 -1.33
N ARG A 106 -4.40 -14.69 -1.46
CA ARG A 106 -5.65 -15.41 -1.15
C ARG A 106 -6.30 -15.97 -2.39
N ASP A 107 -6.66 -15.08 -3.32
CA ASP A 107 -7.32 -15.31 -4.59
C ASP A 107 -6.57 -14.57 -5.70
N PRO A 108 -5.72 -15.29 -6.47
CA PRO A 108 -4.99 -14.69 -7.57
C PRO A 108 -5.85 -14.23 -8.76
N THR A 109 -7.19 -14.39 -8.73
CA THR A 109 -8.09 -13.78 -9.74
C THR A 109 -8.48 -12.34 -9.38
N LEU A 110 -8.11 -11.87 -8.18
CA LEU A 110 -8.39 -10.53 -7.68
C LEU A 110 -9.90 -10.21 -7.65
N SER A 111 -10.72 -11.22 -7.37
CA SER A 111 -12.18 -11.07 -7.44
C SER A 111 -12.72 -10.05 -6.44
N ASN A 112 -12.13 -9.98 -5.24
CA ASN A 112 -12.56 -9.07 -4.19
C ASN A 112 -11.82 -7.71 -4.18
N LEU A 113 -10.76 -7.57 -4.99
CA LEU A 113 -9.94 -6.36 -5.02
C LEU A 113 -10.75 -5.07 -5.29
N PRO A 114 -11.69 -5.01 -6.25
CA PRO A 114 -12.50 -3.81 -6.50
C PRO A 114 -13.27 -3.32 -5.27
N ALA A 115 -13.83 -4.25 -4.47
CA ALA A 115 -14.59 -3.90 -3.28
C ALA A 115 -13.65 -3.30 -2.20
N GLN A 116 -12.48 -3.90 -2.01
CA GLN A 116 -11.47 -3.41 -1.06
C GLN A 116 -10.91 -2.04 -1.48
N LEU A 117 -10.61 -1.84 -2.76
CA LEU A 117 -10.15 -0.56 -3.30
C LEU A 117 -11.22 0.53 -3.11
N ARG A 118 -12.49 0.21 -3.38
CA ARG A 118 -13.62 1.13 -3.13
C ARG A 118 -13.71 1.54 -1.67
N GLN A 119 -13.53 0.59 -0.75
CA GLN A 119 -13.64 0.82 0.69
C GLN A 119 -12.61 1.82 1.21
N ILE A 120 -11.42 1.85 0.60
CA ILE A 120 -10.36 2.81 0.95
C ILE A 120 -10.42 4.12 0.13
N GLY A 121 -11.44 4.29 -0.71
CA GLY A 121 -11.70 5.52 -1.45
C GLY A 121 -11.09 5.61 -2.86
N ILE A 122 -10.61 4.50 -3.43
CA ILE A 122 -10.17 4.49 -4.83
C ILE A 122 -11.39 4.59 -5.76
N HIS A 123 -11.31 5.50 -6.74
CA HIS A 123 -12.35 5.68 -7.73
C HIS A 123 -12.48 4.43 -8.63
N PRO A 124 -13.72 3.99 -8.98
CA PRO A 124 -13.93 2.79 -9.80
C PRO A 124 -13.20 2.75 -11.14
N ASP A 125 -13.00 3.91 -11.78
CA ASP A 125 -12.28 4.02 -13.06
C ASP A 125 -10.83 3.53 -12.98
N TYR A 126 -10.24 3.45 -11.79
CA TYR A 126 -8.86 2.98 -11.58
C TYR A 126 -8.77 1.52 -11.16
N PHE A 127 -9.89 0.80 -10.98
CA PHE A 127 -9.84 -0.60 -10.55
C PHE A 127 -9.10 -1.50 -11.54
N ASP A 128 -9.28 -1.27 -12.84
CA ASP A 128 -8.58 -2.01 -13.88
C ASP A 128 -7.07 -1.71 -13.88
N THR A 129 -6.69 -0.46 -13.57
CA THR A 129 -5.28 -0.08 -13.40
C THR A 129 -4.62 -0.92 -12.31
N TYR A 130 -5.24 -1.04 -11.13
CA TYR A 130 -4.69 -1.85 -10.04
C TYR A 130 -4.68 -3.35 -10.36
N LYS A 131 -5.69 -3.87 -11.04
CA LYS A 131 -5.70 -5.28 -11.49
C LYS A 131 -4.58 -5.57 -12.49
N THR A 132 -4.35 -4.67 -13.44
CA THR A 132 -3.27 -4.79 -14.42
C THR A 132 -1.91 -4.75 -13.73
N LEU A 133 -1.69 -3.79 -12.83
CA LEU A 133 -0.43 -3.63 -12.10
C LEU A 133 -0.13 -4.76 -11.10
N ALA A 134 -1.16 -5.53 -10.69
CA ALA A 134 -0.98 -6.68 -9.82
C ALA A 134 -0.15 -7.80 -10.47
N TYR A 135 -0.07 -7.84 -11.80
CA TYR A 135 0.72 -8.83 -12.53
C TYR A 135 1.93 -8.16 -13.19
N PRO A 136 3.05 -8.00 -12.47
CA PRO A 136 4.21 -7.32 -13.01
C PRO A 136 4.81 -8.10 -14.18
N ILE A 137 5.28 -7.34 -15.17
CA ILE A 137 6.19 -7.85 -16.18
C ILE A 137 7.57 -8.02 -15.53
N PRO A 138 8.29 -9.13 -15.79
CA PRO A 138 9.65 -9.33 -15.31
C PRO A 138 10.60 -8.15 -15.62
N PRO A 139 11.61 -7.91 -14.78
CA PRO A 139 12.68 -6.95 -15.08
C PRO A 139 13.34 -7.21 -16.44
N VAL A 140 13.78 -6.15 -17.11
CA VAL A 140 14.39 -6.23 -18.45
C VAL A 140 15.57 -7.21 -18.50
N ALA A 141 16.39 -7.26 -17.45
CA ALA A 141 17.53 -8.19 -17.36
C ALA A 141 17.08 -9.67 -17.40
N ASP A 142 15.98 -10.00 -16.73
CA ASP A 142 15.42 -11.35 -16.72
C ASP A 142 14.81 -11.68 -18.08
N ILE A 143 14.15 -10.71 -18.73
CA ILE A 143 13.63 -10.86 -20.09
C ILE A 143 14.78 -11.11 -21.09
N ILE A 144 15.90 -10.40 -20.97
CA ILE A 144 17.10 -10.64 -21.79
C ILE A 144 17.61 -12.07 -21.56
N THR A 145 17.70 -12.51 -20.31
CA THR A 145 18.12 -13.88 -19.98
C THR A 145 17.18 -14.91 -20.60
N MET A 146 15.86 -14.72 -20.49
CA MET A 146 14.86 -15.58 -21.13
C MET A 146 15.00 -15.60 -22.66
N ALA A 147 15.29 -14.45 -23.29
CA ALA A 147 15.48 -14.33 -24.73
C ALA A 147 16.74 -15.06 -25.21
N VAL A 148 17.86 -14.88 -24.51
CA VAL A 148 19.12 -15.57 -24.81
C VAL A 148 18.98 -17.09 -24.61
N ARG A 149 18.24 -17.49 -23.58
CA ARG A 149 17.95 -18.90 -23.27
C ARG A 149 16.85 -19.50 -24.14
N GLU A 150 16.38 -18.83 -25.18
CA GLU A 150 15.37 -19.34 -26.13
C GLU A 150 14.01 -19.70 -25.48
N ALA A 151 13.72 -19.15 -24.28
CA ALA A 151 12.46 -19.37 -23.58
C ALA A 151 11.25 -18.75 -24.31
N PHE A 152 11.47 -17.85 -25.27
CA PHE A 152 10.44 -17.30 -26.15
C PHE A 152 10.28 -18.06 -27.48
N THR A 153 11.07 -19.10 -27.72
CA THR A 153 11.05 -19.87 -28.98
C THR A 153 10.51 -21.29 -28.72
N PRO A 154 9.20 -21.56 -28.90
CA PRO A 154 8.57 -22.81 -28.44
C PRO A 154 9.23 -24.08 -28.99
N ASP A 155 9.61 -24.09 -30.27
CA ASP A 155 10.23 -25.25 -30.90
C ASP A 155 11.62 -25.56 -30.31
N ILE A 156 12.40 -24.53 -29.97
CA ILE A 156 13.72 -24.68 -29.36
C ILE A 156 13.58 -25.08 -27.89
N ALA A 157 12.69 -24.42 -27.15
CA ALA A 157 12.43 -24.74 -25.75
C ALA A 157 11.92 -26.19 -25.58
N LYS A 158 11.07 -26.65 -26.50
CA LYS A 158 10.61 -28.04 -26.55
C LYS A 158 11.75 -29.01 -26.87
N ARG A 159 12.61 -28.68 -27.86
CA ARG A 159 13.77 -29.52 -28.21
C ARG A 159 14.74 -29.68 -27.04
N PHE A 160 14.91 -28.65 -26.23
CA PHE A 160 15.79 -28.66 -25.07
C PHE A 160 15.14 -29.10 -23.76
N GLY A 161 13.85 -29.50 -23.79
CA GLY A 161 13.15 -29.89 -22.57
C GLY A 161 13.07 -28.77 -21.54
N GLN A 162 13.13 -27.50 -21.94
CA GLN A 162 13.25 -26.37 -21.00
C GLN A 162 12.07 -26.23 -20.04
N TYR A 163 10.89 -26.71 -20.47
CA TYR A 163 9.68 -26.73 -19.66
C TYR A 163 9.48 -28.07 -18.92
N GLU A 164 10.40 -29.02 -19.03
CA GLU A 164 10.34 -30.28 -18.28
C GLU A 164 10.46 -30.01 -16.78
N ASP A 165 9.89 -30.90 -15.98
CA ASP A 165 9.87 -30.84 -14.52
C ASP A 165 9.27 -29.56 -13.92
N TYR A 166 8.46 -28.81 -14.68
CA TYR A 166 7.78 -27.61 -14.19
C TYR A 166 6.84 -27.91 -13.01
N PRO A 167 7.19 -27.52 -11.76
CA PRO A 167 6.46 -27.99 -10.59
C PRO A 167 5.14 -27.23 -10.43
N PRO A 168 4.00 -27.92 -10.21
CA PRO A 168 2.72 -27.26 -9.92
C PRO A 168 2.78 -26.29 -8.73
N ASP A 169 3.60 -26.61 -7.72
CA ASP A 169 3.79 -25.74 -6.55
C ASP A 169 4.53 -24.43 -6.90
N PHE A 170 5.43 -24.47 -7.88
CA PHE A 170 6.10 -23.27 -8.35
C PHE A 170 5.08 -22.31 -9.00
N GLU A 171 4.20 -22.81 -9.86
CA GLU A 171 3.09 -22.03 -10.42
C GLU A 171 2.20 -21.46 -9.31
N HIS A 172 1.83 -22.31 -8.36
CA HIS A 172 0.95 -21.93 -7.23
C HIS A 172 1.49 -20.73 -6.47
N TRP A 173 2.77 -20.75 -6.09
CA TRP A 173 3.37 -19.68 -5.28
C TRP A 173 3.73 -18.44 -6.09
N THR A 174 4.18 -18.62 -7.33
CA THR A 174 4.51 -17.50 -8.23
C THR A 174 3.27 -16.71 -8.63
N LEU A 175 2.14 -17.38 -8.87
CA LEU A 175 0.86 -16.74 -9.17
C LEU A 175 0.37 -15.90 -7.97
N ARG A 176 0.52 -16.41 -6.74
CA ARG A 176 0.23 -15.67 -5.49
C ARG A 176 1.19 -14.50 -5.21
N LYS A 177 2.23 -14.34 -6.03
CA LYS A 177 3.15 -13.20 -6.07
C LYS A 177 2.89 -12.26 -7.26
N GLY A 178 1.85 -12.52 -8.05
CA GLY A 178 1.50 -11.73 -9.23
C GLY A 178 2.22 -12.18 -10.50
N LEU A 179 3.04 -13.22 -10.46
CA LEU A 179 3.68 -13.72 -11.67
C LEU A 179 2.73 -14.64 -12.44
N SER A 180 2.36 -14.26 -13.66
CA SER A 180 1.46 -15.08 -14.47
C SER A 180 2.06 -16.48 -14.73
N LYS A 181 1.20 -17.44 -15.07
CA LYS A 181 1.63 -18.77 -15.55
C LYS A 181 2.65 -18.65 -16.69
N GLU A 182 2.38 -17.74 -17.61
CA GLU A 182 3.24 -17.49 -18.78
C GLU A 182 4.66 -17.06 -18.36
N TRP A 183 4.76 -16.15 -17.39
CA TRP A 183 6.05 -15.66 -16.92
C TRP A 183 6.76 -16.66 -16.02
N SER A 184 6.05 -17.34 -15.12
CA SER A 184 6.62 -18.39 -14.28
C SER A 184 7.20 -19.53 -15.13
N MET A 185 6.48 -20.00 -16.15
CA MET A 185 7.01 -20.99 -17.08
C MET A 185 8.29 -20.51 -17.78
N ARG A 186 8.42 -19.23 -18.13
CA ARG A 186 9.65 -18.70 -18.76
C ARG A 186 10.82 -18.56 -17.81
N TYR A 187 10.57 -18.17 -16.57
CA TYR A 187 11.60 -18.24 -15.53
C TYR A 187 12.08 -19.68 -15.35
N TRP A 188 11.17 -20.64 -15.36
CA TRP A 188 11.54 -22.05 -15.36
C TRP A 188 12.34 -22.41 -16.62
N ALA A 189 11.90 -22.05 -17.82
CA ALA A 189 12.68 -22.36 -19.03
C ALA A 189 14.11 -21.77 -19.03
N ALA A 190 14.32 -20.63 -18.36
CA ALA A 190 15.61 -19.96 -18.29
C ALA A 190 16.50 -20.38 -17.10
N HIS A 191 15.99 -21.15 -16.13
CA HIS A 191 16.70 -21.42 -14.87
C HIS A 191 17.86 -22.43 -15.00
N TRP A 192 17.87 -23.22 -16.08
CA TRP A 192 18.81 -24.33 -16.25
C TRP A 192 20.27 -23.89 -16.30
N SER A 193 21.14 -24.67 -15.67
CA SER A 193 22.59 -24.55 -15.84
C SER A 193 23.00 -25.30 -17.10
N LEU A 194 23.52 -24.58 -18.09
CA LEU A 194 23.95 -25.16 -19.37
C LEU A 194 25.40 -25.66 -19.28
N PRO A 195 25.81 -26.63 -20.11
CA PRO A 195 27.22 -26.99 -20.27
C PRO A 195 28.06 -25.75 -20.60
N SER A 196 29.28 -25.70 -20.10
CA SER A 196 30.23 -24.63 -20.44
C SER A 196 30.65 -24.73 -21.92
N ALA A 197 31.22 -23.65 -22.47
CA ALA A 197 31.73 -23.66 -23.84
C ALA A 197 32.73 -24.82 -24.08
N GLN A 198 33.65 -25.04 -23.13
CA GLN A 198 34.62 -26.14 -23.21
C GLN A 198 33.93 -27.50 -23.21
N GLN A 199 32.94 -27.73 -22.35
CA GLN A 199 32.15 -28.95 -22.36
C GLN A 199 31.43 -29.14 -23.70
N GLY A 200 30.93 -28.06 -24.31
CA GLY A 200 30.36 -28.05 -25.65
C GLY A 200 31.34 -28.54 -26.72
N PHE A 201 32.56 -27.99 -26.75
CA PHE A 201 33.61 -28.44 -27.68
C PHE A 201 34.01 -29.90 -27.46
N GLU A 202 34.12 -30.34 -26.20
CA GLU A 202 34.37 -31.74 -25.87
C GLU A 202 33.23 -32.66 -26.33
N MET A 203 31.97 -32.24 -26.18
CA MET A 203 30.80 -32.96 -26.70
C MET A 203 30.85 -33.07 -28.23
N LEU A 204 31.25 -32.01 -28.93
CA LEU A 204 31.43 -32.02 -30.39
C LEU A 204 32.54 -32.99 -30.80
N HIS A 205 33.71 -32.93 -30.16
CA HIS A 205 34.83 -33.84 -30.46
C HIS A 205 34.49 -35.32 -30.23
N ARG A 206 33.62 -35.63 -29.26
CA ARG A 206 33.12 -37.00 -29.03
C ARG A 206 32.01 -37.43 -30.00
N GLY A 207 31.54 -36.54 -30.88
CA GLY A 207 30.43 -36.79 -31.78
C GLY A 207 29.06 -36.87 -31.08
N ALA A 208 28.93 -36.34 -29.85
CA ALA A 208 27.68 -36.33 -29.10
C ALA A 208 26.72 -35.23 -29.57
N ILE A 209 27.25 -34.16 -30.17
CA ILE A 209 26.50 -33.07 -30.79
C ILE A 209 27.15 -32.70 -32.13
N ASN A 210 26.40 -31.98 -32.98
CA ASN A 210 26.91 -31.44 -34.25
C ASN A 210 27.25 -29.93 -34.14
N PRO A 211 27.91 -29.32 -35.15
CA PRO A 211 28.29 -27.91 -35.11
C PRO A 211 27.11 -26.93 -34.95
N THR A 212 25.93 -27.26 -35.48
CA THR A 212 24.72 -26.45 -35.32
C THR A 212 24.27 -26.43 -33.86
N GLU A 213 24.30 -27.59 -33.19
CA GLU A 213 23.98 -27.71 -31.77
C GLU A 213 24.99 -27.01 -30.86
N LEU A 214 26.29 -27.08 -31.20
CA LEU A 214 27.31 -26.30 -30.51
C LEU A 214 27.05 -24.80 -30.63
N ASN A 215 26.73 -24.31 -31.83
CA ASN A 215 26.42 -22.88 -32.03
C ASN A 215 25.17 -22.45 -31.25
N MET A 216 24.15 -23.32 -31.14
CA MET A 216 22.98 -23.07 -30.30
C MET A 216 23.37 -22.97 -28.81
N LEU A 217 24.22 -23.87 -28.31
CA LEU A 217 24.72 -23.83 -26.94
C LEU A 217 25.50 -22.53 -26.68
N LEU A 218 26.44 -22.16 -27.56
CA LEU A 218 27.22 -20.93 -27.41
C LEU A 218 26.33 -19.68 -27.44
N ARG A 219 25.28 -19.67 -28.26
CA ARG A 219 24.27 -18.59 -28.24
C ARG A 219 23.55 -18.52 -26.89
N ALA A 220 23.10 -19.65 -26.36
CA ALA A 220 22.40 -19.71 -25.09
C ALA A 220 23.29 -19.37 -23.87
N LEU A 221 24.61 -19.52 -24.02
CA LEU A 221 25.62 -19.05 -23.08
C LEU A 221 25.95 -17.55 -23.21
N ASP A 222 25.22 -16.83 -24.08
CA ASP A 222 25.43 -15.41 -24.39
C ASP A 222 26.81 -15.09 -24.99
N VAL A 223 27.41 -16.04 -25.72
CA VAL A 223 28.65 -15.77 -26.46
C VAL A 223 28.32 -14.88 -27.66
N MET A 224 28.96 -13.70 -27.73
CA MET A 224 28.69 -12.73 -28.81
C MET A 224 28.90 -13.37 -30.19
N PRO A 225 28.06 -13.04 -31.20
CA PRO A 225 28.19 -13.60 -32.55
C PRO A 225 29.61 -13.53 -33.13
N PHE A 226 30.29 -12.39 -32.94
CA PHE A 226 31.67 -12.18 -33.41
C PHE A 226 32.66 -13.23 -32.90
N TRP A 227 32.51 -13.67 -31.64
CA TRP A 227 33.36 -14.68 -31.04
C TRP A 227 32.91 -16.09 -31.42
N ARG A 228 31.59 -16.33 -31.56
CA ARG A 228 31.06 -17.64 -31.98
C ARG A 228 31.56 -18.08 -33.35
N ASP A 229 31.71 -17.15 -34.29
CA ASP A 229 32.20 -17.45 -35.64
C ASP A 229 33.71 -17.78 -35.68
N LYS A 230 34.43 -17.59 -34.56
CA LYS A 230 35.89 -17.74 -34.48
C LYS A 230 36.36 -18.89 -33.59
N LEU A 231 35.46 -19.46 -32.79
CA LEU A 231 35.72 -20.62 -31.95
C LEU A 231 35.46 -21.92 -32.73
#